data_AF-A0A1F9DIQ7-F1
#
_entry.id   AF-A0A1F9DIQ7-F1
#
_cell.length_a   1.000
_cell.length_b   1.000
_cell.length_c   1.000
_cell.angle_alpha   90.00
_cell.angle_beta   90.00
_cell.angle_gamma   90.00
#
_symmetry.space_group_name_H-M   'P 1'
#
loop_
_entity.id
_entity.type
_entity.pdbx_description
1 polymer ?
#
loop_
_entity_poly.entity_id
_entity_poly.type
_entity_poly.pdbx_seq_one_letter_code
_entity_poly.pdbx_strand_id
1 'polypeptide(L)' 'MLAYEYYWRDEIKGFELIGVLPERRKDSNRVTQESILGFAKKFWGNNMDNGNILFIRVNVDKKTGEISRPKPPLGFDFED' A
#
# COMPACT_ATOMS: atom_id res chain seq x y z
N MET A 1 8.59 11.50 0.73
CA MET A 1 9.10 10.33 -0.03
C MET A 1 7.90 9.50 -0.38
N LEU A 2 7.77 9.06 -1.63
CA LEU A 2 6.63 8.22 -1.97
C LEU A 2 6.82 6.80 -1.46
N ALA A 3 5.78 6.22 -0.88
CA ALA A 3 5.74 4.82 -0.47
C ALA A 3 4.35 4.23 -0.70
N TYR A 4 4.25 2.92 -0.58
CA TYR A 4 2.99 2.19 -0.60
C TYR A 4 2.84 1.43 0.71
N GLU A 5 1.72 1.65 1.38
CA GLU A 5 1.25 0.76 2.46
C GLU A 5 0.52 -0.41 1.81
N TYR A 6 0.84 -1.63 2.23
CA TYR A 6 0.23 -2.86 1.74
C TYR A 6 -0.62 -3.48 2.84
N TYR A 7 -1.84 -3.85 2.49
CA TYR A 7 -2.81 -4.42 3.40
C TYR A 7 -3.22 -5.80 2.89
N TRP A 8 -3.28 -6.77 3.80
CA TRP A 8 -3.87 -8.07 3.54
C TRP A 8 -5.32 -8.03 3.96
N ARG A 9 -6.20 -8.46 3.08
CA ARG A 9 -7.58 -8.76 3.41
C ARG A 9 -7.64 -10.17 3.99
N ASP A 10 -7.84 -10.23 5.30
CA ASP A 10 -8.27 -11.41 6.02
C ASP A 10 -9.81 -11.40 6.09
N GLU A 11 -10.45 -12.52 5.76
CA GLU A 11 -11.92 -12.60 5.70
C GLU A 11 -12.58 -12.45 7.08
N ILE A 12 -11.84 -12.67 8.16
CA ILE A 12 -12.33 -12.65 9.54
C ILE A 12 -11.93 -11.34 10.24
N LYS A 13 -10.71 -10.86 10.03
CA LYS A 13 -10.14 -9.68 10.71
C LYS A 13 -10.23 -8.38 9.91
N GLY A 14 -10.57 -8.44 8.62
CA GLY A 14 -10.58 -7.27 7.75
C GLY A 14 -9.19 -6.96 7.18
N PHE A 15 -8.78 -5.69 7.17
CA PHE A 15 -7.53 -5.25 6.53
C PHE A 15 -6.39 -5.12 7.53
N GLU A 16 -5.38 -5.97 7.41
CA GLU A 16 -4.16 -5.92 8.24
C GLU A 16 -3.00 -5.30 7.46
N LEU A 17 -2.32 -4.31 8.04
CA LEU A 17 -1.12 -3.72 7.45
C LEU A 17 0.02 -4.75 7.46
N ILE A 18 0.48 -5.14 6.28
CA ILE A 18 1.58 -6.10 6.11
C ILE A 18 2.93 -5.38 6.04
N GLY A 19 2.94 -4.13 5.57
CA GLY A 19 4.12 -3.28 5.62
C GLY A 19 4.09 -2.11 4.65
N VAL A 20 5.16 -1.32 4.70
CA VAL A 20 5.31 -0.10 3.91
C VAL A 20 6.56 -0.23 3.05
N LEU A 21 6.41 -0.16 1.73
CA LEU A 21 7.55 -0.19 0.81
C LEU A 21 7.76 1.16 0.15
N PRO A 22 8.97 1.75 0.24
CA PRO A 22 9.27 3.00 -0.44
C PRO A 22 9.26 2.80 -1.96
N GLU A 23 8.70 3.76 -2.70
CA GLU A 23 8.83 3.81 -4.14
C GLU A 23 10.28 4.18 -4.48
N ARG A 24 10.97 3.25 -5.15
CA ARG A 24 12.37 3.39 -5.55
C ARG A 24 12.53 3.66 -7.04
N ARG A 25 11.46 3.53 -7.84
CA ARG A 25 11.50 3.79 -9.27
C ARG A 25 11.65 5.28 -9.53
N LYS A 26 12.56 5.62 -10.45
CA LYS A 26 12.86 7.00 -10.84
C LYS A 26 11.71 7.64 -11.64
N ASP A 27 10.89 6.82 -12.28
CA ASP A 27 9.75 7.23 -13.10
C ASP A 27 8.46 6.71 -12.49
N SER A 28 7.79 7.55 -11.69
CA SER A 28 6.55 7.18 -11.01
C SER A 28 5.36 7.05 -11.95
N ASN A 29 5.45 7.57 -13.18
CA ASN A 29 4.36 7.50 -14.16
C ASN A 29 4.23 6.12 -14.81
N ARG A 30 5.24 5.25 -14.66
CA ARG A 30 5.21 3.86 -15.12
C ARG A 30 4.74 2.87 -14.06
N VAL A 31 4.34 3.36 -12.89
CA VAL A 31 3.84 2.50 -11.82
C VAL A 31 2.43 2.04 -12.16
N THR A 32 2.30 0.78 -12.55
CA THR A 32 1.01 0.10 -12.68
C THR A 32 0.66 -0.64 -11.40
N GLN A 33 -0.62 -0.88 -11.17
CA GLN A 33 -1.11 -1.73 -10.09
C GLN A 33 -0.42 -3.11 -10.10
N GLU A 34 -0.25 -3.71 -11.27
CA GLU A 34 0.46 -4.99 -11.43
C GLU A 34 1.91 -4.93 -10.95
N SER A 35 2.60 -3.81 -11.22
CA SER A 35 3.98 -3.60 -10.79
C SER A 35 4.10 -3.41 -9.27
N ILE A 36 3.06 -2.89 -8.61
CA ILE A 36 3.01 -2.73 -7.15
C ILE A 36 2.73 -4.09 -6.49
N LEU A 37 1.77 -4.85 -7.02
CA LEU A 37 1.43 -6.20 -6.54
C LEU A 37 2.57 -7.20 -6.79
N GLY A 38 3.23 -7.15 -7.94
CA GLY A 38 4.41 -7.96 -8.23
C GLY A 38 5.55 -7.68 -7.26
N PHE A 39 5.69 -6.43 -6.80
CA PHE A 39 6.68 -6.08 -5.78
C PHE A 39 6.32 -6.65 -4.41
N ALA A 40 5.04 -6.60 -4.02
CA ALA A 40 4.54 -7.25 -2.81
C ALA A 40 4.83 -8.76 -2.83
N LYS A 41 4.49 -9.45 -3.92
CA LYS A 41 4.77 -10.88 -4.09
C LYS A 41 6.25 -11.22 -3.96
N LYS A 42 7.13 -10.39 -4.51
CA LYS A 42 8.58 -10.59 -4.39
C LYS A 42 9.06 -10.45 -2.94
N PHE A 43 8.41 -9.59 -2.15
CA PHE A 43 8.80 -9.31 -0.78
C PHE A 43 8.21 -10.31 0.23
N TRP A 44 6.93 -10.66 0.09
CA TRP A 44 6.19 -11.52 1.02
C TRP A 44 5.97 -12.96 0.52
N GLY A 45 6.35 -13.26 -0.72
CA GLY A 45 6.31 -14.61 -1.30
C GLY A 45 5.05 -14.91 -2.13
N ASN A 46 5.11 -15.99 -2.91
CA ASN A 46 4.05 -16.43 -3.82
C ASN A 46 2.78 -16.95 -3.12
N ASN A 47 2.80 -17.10 -1.80
CA ASN A 47 1.65 -17.58 -1.03
C ASN A 47 0.60 -16.49 -0.79
N MET A 48 0.88 -15.23 -1.14
CA MET A 48 -0.15 -14.20 -1.11
C MET A 48 -0.95 -14.21 -2.41
N ASP A 49 -2.23 -14.59 -2.30
CA ASP A 49 -3.19 -14.42 -3.38
C ASP A 49 -3.36 -12.93 -3.70
N ASN A 50 -3.11 -12.57 -4.96
CA ASN A 50 -3.21 -11.18 -5.44
C ASN A 50 -4.59 -10.57 -5.21
N GLY A 51 -5.64 -11.38 -5.11
CA GLY A 51 -7.00 -10.93 -4.85
C GLY A 51 -7.23 -10.38 -3.44
N ASN A 52 -6.32 -10.67 -2.51
CA ASN A 52 -6.44 -10.27 -1.10
C ASN A 52 -5.45 -9.17 -0.71
N ILE A 53 -4.63 -8.65 -1.62
CA ILE A 53 -3.70 -7.55 -1.32
C ILE A 53 -4.28 -6.23 -1.81
N LEU A 54 -4.45 -5.28 -0.89
CA LEU A 54 -4.69 -3.88 -1.20
C LEU A 54 -3.43 -3.08 -0.99
N PHE A 55 -3.34 -1.94 -1.67
CA PHE A 55 -2.30 -0.96 -1.38
C PHE A 55 -2.86 0.45 -1.50
N ILE A 56 -2.27 1.37 -0.72
CA ILE A 56 -2.50 2.80 -0.89
C ILE A 56 -1.17 3.52 -1.07
N ARG A 57 -1.20 4.55 -1.91
CA ARG A 57 -0.06 5.43 -2.13
C ARG A 57 0.01 6.45 -0.99
N VAL A 58 1.11 6.49 -0.26
CA VAL A 58 1.33 7.43 0.86
C VAL A 58 2.55 8.30 0.62
N ASN A 59 2.60 9.45 1.29
CA ASN A 59 3.79 10.29 1.33
C ASN A 59 4.40 10.22 2.73
N VAL A 60 5.66 9.80 2.79
CA VAL A 60 6.44 9.68 4.03
C VAL A 60 7.38 10.86 4.15
N ASP A 61 7.25 11.69 5.16
CA ASP A 61 8.20 12.76 5.43
C ASP A 61 9.59 12.17 5.73
N LYS A 62 10.63 12.68 5.05
CA LYS A 62 11.98 12.11 5.16
C LYS A 62 12.69 12.49 6.46
N LYS A 63 12.26 13.56 7.13
CA LYS A 63 12.88 14.10 8.34
C LYS A 63 12.20 13.54 9.59
N THR A 64 10.88 13.42 9.58
CA THR A 64 10.10 12.99 10.73
C THR A 64 9.64 11.54 10.64
N GLY A 65 9.61 10.94 9.43
CA GLY A 65 9.04 9.62 9.20
C GLY A 65 7.51 9.61 9.19
N GLU A 66 6.85 10.77 9.30
CA GLU A 66 5.40 10.88 9.33
C GLU A 66 4.79 10.41 8.00
N ILE A 67 3.72 9.62 8.07
CA ILE A 67 3.03 9.08 6.90
C ILE A 67 1.74 9.86 6.67
N SER A 68 1.71 10.65 5.60
CA SER A 68 0.49 11.30 5.12
C SER A 68 -0.24 10.37 4.15
N ARG A 69 -1.45 9.96 4.53
CA ARG A 69 -2.35 9.16 3.69
C ARG A 69 -3.23 10.07 2.84
N PRO A 70 -3.61 9.65 1.62
CA PRO A 70 -4.63 10.35 0.87
C PRO A 70 -5.92 10.33 1.70
N LYS A 71 -6.60 11.47 1.80
CA LYS A 71 -7.95 11.46 2.35
C LYS A 71 -8.78 10.51 1.51
N PRO A 72 -9.55 9.58 2.11
CA PRO A 72 -10.53 8.82 1.36
C PRO A 72 -11.41 9.80 0.57
N PRO A 73 -11.90 9.42 -0.63
CA PRO A 73 -12.82 10.27 -1.38
C PRO A 73 -13.95 10.69 -0.44
N LEU A 74 -14.26 12.00 -0.41
CA LEU A 74 -15.30 12.55 0.47
C LEU A 74 -16.56 11.69 0.37
N GLY A 75 -16.98 11.08 1.49
CA GLY A 75 -18.11 10.15 1.56
C GLY A 75 -17.77 8.71 1.96
N PHE A 76 -16.48 8.36 2.11
CA PHE A 76 -16.05 7.16 2.83
C PHE A 76 -15.58 7.56 4.23
N ASP A 77 -16.54 7.94 5.07
CA ASP A 77 -16.32 7.98 6.51
C ASP A 77 -16.27 6.51 6.97
N PHE A 78 -15.11 6.07 7.43
CA PHE A 78 -15.09 4.90 8.32
C PHE A 78 -15.75 5.40 9.60
N GLU A 79 -17.07 5.24 9.71
CA GLU A 79 -17.78 5.46 10.97
C GLU A 79 -17.10 4.58 12.03
N ASP A 80 -16.77 5.24 13.15
CA ASP A 80 -16.03 4.74 14.32
C ASP A 80 -16.72 3.53 14.98
#